data_AF-A0AAW6D997-F1
#
_entry.id   AF-A0AAW6D997-F1
#
_cell.length_a   1.000
_cell.length_b   1.000
_cell.length_c   1.000
_cell.angle_alpha   90.00
_cell.angle_beta   90.00
_cell.angle_gamma   90.00
#
_symmetry.space_group_name_H-M   'P 1'
#
loop_
_entity.id
_entity.type
_entity.pdbx_description
1 polymer ?
#
loop_
_entity_poly.entity_id
_entity_poly.type
_entity_poly.pdbx_seq_one_letter_code
_entity_poly.pdbx_strand_id
1 'polypeptide(L)'
;MTKKEQLEIERQRRETALKNTFFNRYLLLRYTIALFFFGNIYWLLNQFIRPSFVIVLPVTLIVLAILATVEQFRLYGKRDERLKVTQMFVRSQAVIQVGLLVLTWTSLFTTLFPIFENNQAARFFVFVILLLGLGLCLLNLKRIQEIYERKDKAYQRFIHLEKSSITL
;
A
#
# COMPACT_ATOMS: atom_id res chain seq x y z
N MET A 1 -22.38 -15.65 36.47
CA MET A 1 -21.15 -15.60 35.65
C MET A 1 -19.98 -15.93 36.55
N THR A 2 -19.33 -17.04 36.28
CA THR A 2 -18.23 -17.57 37.09
C THR A 2 -16.94 -16.81 36.74
N LYS A 3 -16.03 -16.55 37.69
CA LYS A 3 -14.75 -15.84 37.44
C LYS A 3 -13.97 -16.40 36.24
N LYS A 4 -14.08 -17.72 35.99
CA LYS A 4 -13.48 -18.40 34.82
C LYS A 4 -14.10 -17.98 33.48
N GLU A 5 -15.44 -17.84 33.40
CA GLU A 5 -16.13 -17.41 32.17
C GLU A 5 -15.80 -15.95 31.82
N GLN A 6 -15.66 -15.07 32.82
CA GLN A 6 -15.23 -13.68 32.61
C GLN A 6 -13.80 -13.61 32.06
N LEU A 7 -12.88 -14.41 32.62
CA LEU A 7 -11.50 -14.55 32.14
C LEU A 7 -11.44 -15.09 30.71
N GLU A 8 -12.30 -16.03 30.34
CA GLU A 8 -12.34 -16.66 29.02
C GLU A 8 -12.93 -15.72 27.95
N ILE A 9 -13.98 -14.97 28.30
CA ILE A 9 -14.55 -13.89 27.47
C ILE A 9 -13.51 -12.78 27.28
N GLU A 10 -12.75 -12.42 28.32
CA GLU A 10 -11.69 -11.41 28.22
C GLU A 10 -10.53 -11.91 27.36
N ARG A 11 -10.16 -13.20 27.46
CA ARG A 11 -9.17 -13.86 26.58
C ARG A 11 -9.62 -13.84 25.12
N GLN A 12 -10.85 -14.25 24.82
CA GLN A 12 -11.41 -14.23 23.47
C GLN A 12 -11.50 -12.81 22.91
N ARG A 13 -11.92 -11.83 23.71
CA ARG A 13 -11.91 -10.42 23.32
C ARG A 13 -10.49 -9.92 23.02
N ARG A 14 -9.50 -10.32 23.82
CA ARG A 14 -8.08 -10.00 23.58
C ARG A 14 -7.54 -10.66 22.31
N GLU A 15 -7.82 -11.93 22.07
CA GLU A 15 -7.42 -12.62 20.83
C GLU A 15 -8.07 -12.00 19.59
N THR A 16 -9.35 -11.65 19.69
CA THR A 16 -10.09 -10.99 18.61
C THR A 16 -9.56 -9.57 18.38
N ALA A 17 -9.26 -8.82 19.44
CA ALA A 17 -8.63 -7.51 19.34
C ALA A 17 -7.22 -7.59 18.74
N LEU A 18 -6.43 -8.60 19.10
CA LEU A 18 -5.11 -8.86 18.52
C LEU A 18 -5.20 -9.21 17.03
N LYS A 19 -6.09 -10.13 16.66
CA LYS A 19 -6.36 -10.47 15.25
C LYS A 19 -6.83 -9.26 14.45
N ASN A 20 -7.77 -8.47 14.99
CA ASN A 20 -8.23 -7.24 14.34
C ASN A 20 -7.13 -6.21 14.19
N THR A 21 -6.25 -6.08 15.17
CA THR A 21 -5.15 -5.13 15.10
C THR A 21 -4.08 -5.57 14.09
N PHE A 22 -3.78 -6.87 14.00
CA PHE A 22 -2.92 -7.44 12.96
C PHE A 22 -3.53 -7.32 11.56
N PHE A 23 -4.84 -7.56 11.42
CA PHE A 23 -5.59 -7.39 10.17
C PHE A 23 -5.52 -5.93 9.72
N ASN A 24 -5.84 -5.01 10.62
CA ASN A 24 -5.83 -3.57 10.35
C ASN A 24 -4.41 -3.00 10.10
N ARG A 25 -3.36 -3.69 10.57
CA ARG A 25 -1.96 -3.31 10.33
C ARG A 25 -1.59 -3.33 8.85
N TYR A 26 -2.07 -4.34 8.11
CA TYR A 26 -1.72 -4.56 6.71
C TYR A 26 -2.84 -4.18 5.73
N LEU A 27 -4.06 -3.87 6.21
CA LEU A 27 -5.18 -3.47 5.36
C LEU A 27 -4.83 -2.31 4.42
N LEU A 28 -4.27 -1.23 4.96
CA LEU A 28 -3.91 -0.04 4.18
C LEU A 28 -2.93 -0.39 3.04
N LEU A 29 -1.95 -1.25 3.32
CA LEU A 29 -0.97 -1.68 2.33
C LEU A 29 -1.64 -2.53 1.25
N ARG A 30 -2.52 -3.47 1.62
CA ARG A 30 -3.22 -4.33 0.66
C ARG A 30 -4.13 -3.53 -0.27
N TYR A 31 -4.94 -2.61 0.29
CA TYR A 31 -5.82 -1.77 -0.52
C TYR A 31 -5.03 -0.81 -1.41
N THR A 32 -3.91 -0.28 -0.93
CA THR A 32 -3.07 0.59 -1.76
C THR A 32 -2.43 -0.18 -2.92
N ILE A 33 -1.93 -1.40 -2.69
CA ILE A 33 -1.40 -2.24 -3.77
C ILE A 33 -2.49 -2.53 -4.81
N ALA A 34 -3.70 -2.90 -4.38
CA ALA A 34 -4.81 -3.14 -5.28
C ALA A 34 -5.18 -1.88 -6.10
N LEU A 35 -5.25 -0.71 -5.44
CA LEU A 35 -5.53 0.56 -6.11
C LEU A 35 -4.49 0.86 -7.19
N PHE A 36 -3.20 0.72 -6.88
CA PHE A 36 -2.13 0.93 -7.85
C PHE A 36 -2.11 -0.13 -8.95
N PHE A 37 -2.45 -1.38 -8.64
CA PHE A 37 -2.59 -2.43 -9.65
C PHE A 37 -3.63 -2.04 -10.70
N PHE A 38 -4.83 -1.63 -10.29
CA PHE A 38 -5.87 -1.19 -11.21
C PHE A 38 -5.52 0.12 -11.93
N GLY A 39 -4.88 1.08 -11.25
CA GLY A 39 -4.38 2.30 -11.88
C GLY A 39 -3.34 2.02 -12.97
N ASN A 40 -2.43 1.07 -12.72
CA ASN A 40 -1.42 0.67 -13.71
C ASN A 40 -2.05 -0.12 -14.87
N ILE A 41 -3.10 -0.93 -14.64
CA ILE A 41 -3.88 -1.54 -15.73
C ILE A 41 -4.55 -0.47 -16.57
N TYR A 42 -5.19 0.53 -15.96
CA TYR A 42 -5.79 1.64 -16.71
C TYR A 42 -4.74 2.37 -17.57
N TRP A 43 -3.56 2.64 -16.99
CA TRP A 43 -2.48 3.26 -17.74
C TRP A 43 -1.97 2.38 -18.89
N LEU A 44 -1.84 1.07 -18.67
CA LEU A 44 -1.52 0.08 -19.71
C LEU A 44 -2.57 0.09 -20.84
N LEU A 45 -3.86 0.12 -20.50
CA LEU A 45 -4.96 0.18 -21.47
C LEU A 45 -4.87 1.43 -22.35
N ASN A 46 -4.53 2.58 -21.75
CA ASN A 46 -4.33 3.83 -22.47
C ASN A 46 -3.18 3.77 -23.50
N GLN A 47 -2.15 2.97 -23.23
CA GLN A 47 -1.01 2.80 -24.16
C GLN A 47 -1.39 2.03 -25.43
N PHE A 48 -2.50 1.27 -25.46
CA PHE A 48 -2.95 0.64 -26.69
C PHE A 48 -3.52 1.62 -27.72
N ILE A 49 -3.93 2.83 -27.29
CA ILE A 49 -4.43 3.87 -28.20
C ILE A 49 -3.29 4.40 -29.08
N ARG A 50 -2.11 4.60 -28.49
CA ARG A 50 -0.87 4.92 -29.22
C ARG A 50 0.28 4.11 -28.60
N PRO A 51 0.62 2.94 -29.17
CA PRO A 51 1.68 2.09 -28.65
C PRO A 51 3.01 2.83 -28.57
N SER A 52 3.65 2.76 -27.41
CA SER A 52 4.95 3.37 -27.14
C SER A 52 5.77 2.49 -26.19
N PHE A 53 7.09 2.68 -26.16
CA PHE A 53 7.99 2.03 -25.21
C PHE A 53 7.61 2.29 -23.74
N VAL A 54 6.80 3.32 -23.48
CA VAL A 54 6.22 3.63 -22.16
C VAL A 54 5.45 2.44 -21.58
N ILE A 55 4.92 1.53 -22.41
CA ILE A 55 4.15 0.35 -21.99
C ILE A 55 4.91 -0.56 -21.01
N VAL A 56 6.25 -0.56 -21.07
CA VAL A 56 7.10 -1.37 -20.19
C VAL A 56 6.96 -0.95 -18.72
N LEU A 57 6.70 0.34 -18.44
CA LEU A 57 6.55 0.87 -17.10
C LEU A 57 5.32 0.30 -16.35
N PRO A 58 4.07 0.45 -16.84
CA PRO A 58 2.91 -0.10 -16.16
C PRO A 58 2.96 -1.63 -16.08
N VAL A 59 3.51 -2.33 -17.09
CA VAL A 59 3.67 -3.79 -17.05
C VAL A 59 4.59 -4.22 -15.90
N THR A 60 5.75 -3.57 -15.76
CA THR A 60 6.70 -3.86 -14.68
C THR A 60 6.07 -3.63 -13.31
N LEU A 61 5.32 -2.53 -13.16
CA LEU A 61 4.62 -2.20 -11.92
C LEU A 61 3.50 -3.19 -11.58
N ILE A 62 2.76 -3.68 -12.58
CA ILE A 62 1.73 -4.72 -12.40
C ILE A 62 2.37 -6.01 -11.88
N VAL A 63 3.48 -6.45 -12.48
CA VAL A 63 4.20 -7.66 -12.03
C VAL A 63 4.70 -7.49 -10.60
N LEU A 64 5.31 -6.34 -10.26
CA LEU A 64 5.74 -6.04 -8.90
C LEU A 64 4.58 -5.99 -7.90
N ALA A 65 3.41 -5.48 -8.30
CA ALA A 65 2.22 -5.46 -7.46
C ALA A 65 1.70 -6.87 -7.15
N ILE A 66 1.72 -7.78 -8.13
CA ILE A 66 1.37 -9.19 -7.94
C ILE A 66 2.35 -9.85 -6.94
N LEU A 67 3.66 -9.64 -7.13
CA LEU A 67 4.68 -10.19 -6.22
C LEU A 67 4.55 -9.64 -4.80
N ALA A 68 4.28 -8.33 -4.65
CA ALA A 68 4.03 -7.71 -3.35
C ALA A 68 2.77 -8.29 -2.68
N THR A 69 1.72 -8.55 -3.45
CA THR A 69 0.49 -9.18 -2.95
C THR A 69 0.76 -10.60 -2.45
N VAL A 70 1.48 -11.42 -3.22
CA VAL A 70 1.88 -12.78 -2.81
C VAL A 70 2.75 -12.74 -1.55
N GLU A 71 3.69 -11.80 -1.47
CA GLU A 71 4.51 -11.59 -0.27
C GLU A 71 3.63 -11.26 0.95
N GLN A 72 2.68 -10.34 0.82
CA GLN A 72 1.76 -10.01 1.91
C GLN A 72 0.90 -11.18 2.36
N PHE A 73 0.43 -12.04 1.45
CA PHE A 73 -0.33 -13.23 1.80
C PHE A 73 0.54 -14.27 2.52
N ARG A 74 1.80 -14.46 2.10
CA ARG A 74 2.73 -15.38 2.77
C ARG A 74 3.13 -14.91 4.16
N LEU A 75 3.39 -13.61 4.34
CA LEU A 75 3.75 -13.04 5.63
C LEU A 75 2.58 -12.93 6.61
N TYR A 76 1.34 -13.06 6.14
CA TYR A 76 0.14 -12.95 6.96
C TYR A 76 0.05 -13.99 8.11
N GLY A 77 0.91 -15.01 8.10
CA GLY A 77 0.99 -16.05 9.15
C GLY A 77 2.33 -16.14 9.90
N LYS A 78 3.36 -15.36 9.54
CA LYS A 78 4.71 -15.46 10.14
C LYS A 78 5.09 -14.17 10.87
N ARG A 79 5.65 -14.31 12.08
CA ARG A 79 5.95 -13.19 13.00
C ARG A 79 7.15 -12.30 12.61
N ASP A 80 8.03 -12.73 11.71
CA ASP A 80 9.37 -12.12 11.61
C ASP A 80 9.99 -12.04 10.19
N GLU A 81 9.18 -11.85 9.16
CA GLU A 81 9.73 -11.60 7.83
C GLU A 81 9.55 -10.12 7.44
N ARG A 82 10.59 -9.56 6.84
CA ARG A 82 10.61 -8.15 6.40
C ARG A 82 9.84 -8.03 5.08
N LEU A 83 8.91 -7.08 4.97
CA LEU A 83 8.20 -6.69 3.74
C LEU A 83 9.13 -6.05 2.69
N LYS A 84 10.07 -6.82 2.13
CA LYS A 84 11.09 -6.30 1.21
C LYS A 84 10.50 -6.00 -0.16
N VAL A 85 9.70 -6.91 -0.72
CA VAL A 85 9.12 -6.75 -2.07
C VAL A 85 8.05 -5.67 -2.06
N THR A 86 7.22 -5.63 -1.03
CA THR A 86 6.20 -4.58 -0.84
C THR A 86 6.85 -3.21 -0.73
N GLN A 87 7.92 -3.07 0.05
CA GLN A 87 8.66 -1.81 0.14
C GLN A 87 9.29 -1.42 -1.19
N MET A 88 9.86 -2.38 -1.92
CA MET A 88 10.42 -2.15 -3.25
C MET A 88 9.34 -1.67 -4.23
N PHE A 89 8.19 -2.32 -4.26
CA PHE A 89 7.04 -1.91 -5.08
C PHE A 89 6.61 -0.48 -4.77
N VAL A 90 6.38 -0.13 -3.50
CA VAL A 90 5.92 1.22 -3.13
C VAL A 90 6.98 2.28 -3.49
N ARG A 91 8.28 1.98 -3.32
CA ARG A 91 9.37 2.87 -3.74
C ARG A 91 9.40 3.05 -5.26
N SER A 92 9.34 1.97 -6.03
CA SER A 92 9.31 2.04 -7.50
C SER A 92 8.08 2.81 -7.99
N GLN A 93 6.91 2.57 -7.40
CA GLN A 93 5.68 3.31 -7.69
C GLN A 93 5.83 4.80 -7.39
N ALA A 94 6.48 5.17 -6.27
CA ALA A 94 6.72 6.56 -5.92
C ALA A 94 7.66 7.24 -6.93
N VAL A 95 8.76 6.59 -7.31
CA VAL A 95 9.71 7.12 -8.31
C VAL A 95 9.02 7.33 -9.65
N ILE A 96 8.23 6.35 -10.11
CA ILE A 96 7.49 6.46 -11.37
C ILE A 96 6.45 7.57 -11.29
N GLN A 97 5.72 7.72 -10.18
CA GLN A 97 4.77 8.82 -10.02
C GLN A 97 5.42 10.19 -10.01
N VAL A 98 6.57 10.35 -9.35
CA VAL A 98 7.34 11.61 -9.41
C VAL A 98 7.80 11.88 -10.84
N GLY A 99 8.29 10.87 -11.55
CA GLY A 99 8.64 11.00 -12.97
C GLY A 99 7.44 11.46 -13.80
N LEU A 100 6.29 10.81 -13.65
CA LEU A 100 5.06 11.20 -14.34
C LEU A 100 4.58 12.61 -13.98
N LEU A 101 4.72 13.04 -12.72
CA LEU A 101 4.38 14.41 -12.28
C LEU A 101 5.24 15.49 -12.94
N VAL A 102 6.51 15.19 -13.21
CA VAL A 102 7.39 16.12 -13.94
C VAL A 102 7.04 16.10 -15.42
N LEU A 103 6.80 14.91 -15.98
CA LEU A 103 6.54 14.74 -17.40
C LEU A 103 5.16 15.26 -17.84
N THR A 104 4.17 15.35 -16.95
CA THR A 104 2.85 15.95 -17.25
C THR A 104 2.92 17.41 -17.69
N TRP A 105 3.97 18.14 -17.30
CA TRP A 105 4.22 19.52 -17.73
C TRP A 105 4.99 19.63 -19.05
N THR A 106 5.41 18.51 -19.64
CA THR A 106 6.19 18.46 -20.89
C THR A 106 5.32 18.02 -22.07
N SER A 107 5.85 18.15 -23.29
CA SER A 107 5.22 17.63 -24.51
C SER A 107 5.01 16.12 -24.51
N LEU A 108 5.70 15.37 -23.64
CA LEU A 108 5.56 13.92 -23.50
C LEU A 108 4.21 13.50 -22.88
N PHE A 109 3.42 14.43 -22.34
CA PHE A 109 2.09 14.14 -21.82
C PHE A 109 1.19 13.46 -22.86
N THR A 110 1.27 13.86 -24.13
CA THR A 110 0.44 13.26 -25.21
C THR A 110 0.84 11.83 -25.53
N THR A 111 2.09 11.44 -25.27
CA THR A 111 2.58 10.06 -25.38
C THR A 111 2.23 9.23 -24.14
N LEU A 112 2.31 9.83 -22.95
CA LEU A 112 2.01 9.15 -21.69
C LEU A 112 0.51 8.91 -21.50
N PHE A 113 -0.31 9.89 -21.92
CA PHE A 113 -1.75 9.88 -21.75
C PHE A 113 -2.48 10.34 -23.04
N PRO A 114 -2.43 9.54 -24.12
CA PRO A 114 -2.99 9.93 -25.42
C PRO A 114 -4.50 10.24 -25.39
N ILE A 115 -5.27 9.61 -24.49
CA ILE A 115 -6.71 9.85 -24.34
C ILE A 115 -7.06 11.28 -23.89
N PHE A 116 -6.10 12.01 -23.31
CA PHE A 116 -6.29 13.36 -22.79
C PHE A 116 -5.59 14.43 -23.64
N GLU A 117 -5.27 14.10 -24.89
CA GLU A 117 -4.65 15.04 -25.84
C GLU A 117 -5.50 16.31 -25.98
N ASN A 118 -4.84 17.47 -25.97
CA ASN A 118 -5.43 18.79 -26.18
C ASN A 118 -6.44 19.29 -25.12
N ASN A 119 -6.43 18.74 -23.89
CA ASN A 119 -7.28 19.21 -22.80
C ASN A 119 -6.47 19.62 -21.54
N GLN A 120 -6.40 20.93 -21.27
CA GLN A 120 -5.70 21.48 -20.10
C GLN A 120 -6.35 21.07 -18.78
N ALA A 121 -7.68 20.97 -18.72
CA ALA A 121 -8.37 20.49 -17.52
C ALA A 121 -8.03 19.02 -17.24
N ALA A 122 -7.87 18.20 -18.29
CA ALA A 122 -7.45 16.81 -18.14
C ALA A 122 -6.01 16.68 -17.64
N ARG A 123 -5.08 17.54 -18.11
CA ARG A 123 -3.71 17.61 -17.57
C ARG A 123 -3.69 17.92 -16.08
N PHE A 124 -4.46 18.93 -15.66
CA PHE A 124 -4.58 19.27 -14.25
C PHE A 124 -5.21 18.14 -13.43
N PHE A 125 -6.23 17.48 -13.97
CA PHE A 125 -6.85 16.31 -13.34
C PHE A 125 -5.86 15.16 -13.11
N VAL A 126 -5.08 14.79 -14.14
CA VAL A 126 -4.03 13.77 -14.01
C VAL A 126 -2.97 14.20 -12.99
N PHE A 127 -2.57 15.46 -12.99
CA PHE A 127 -1.61 16.00 -12.02
C PHE A 127 -2.11 15.84 -10.57
N VAL A 128 -3.37 16.20 -10.29
CA VAL A 128 -3.97 16.04 -8.96
C VAL A 128 -4.05 14.56 -8.55
N ILE A 129 -4.43 13.66 -9.47
CA ILE A 129 -4.46 12.21 -9.20
C ILE A 129 -3.07 11.68 -8.86
N LEU A 130 -2.05 12.09 -9.62
CA LEU A 130 -0.67 11.68 -9.35
C LEU A 130 -0.14 12.24 -8.01
N LEU A 131 -0.57 13.44 -7.61
CA LEU A 131 -0.25 13.97 -6.28
C LEU A 131 -0.89 13.14 -5.16
N LEU A 132 -2.17 12.79 -5.30
CA LEU A 132 -2.85 11.92 -4.35
C LEU A 132 -2.20 10.53 -4.27
N GLY A 133 -1.85 9.97 -5.43
CA GLY A 133 -1.11 8.72 -5.51
C GLY A 133 0.26 8.80 -4.85
N LEU A 134 1.01 9.89 -5.00
CA LEU A 134 2.28 10.09 -4.31
C LEU A 134 2.09 10.19 -2.80
N GLY A 135 1.05 10.90 -2.34
CA GLY A 135 0.67 10.97 -0.94
C GLY A 135 0.40 9.58 -0.35
N LEU A 136 -0.33 8.73 -1.08
CA LEU A 136 -0.54 7.33 -0.68
C LEU A 136 0.77 6.55 -0.60
N CYS A 137 1.68 6.69 -1.56
CA CYS A 137 3.00 6.04 -1.50
C CYS A 137 3.78 6.45 -0.23
N LEU A 138 3.79 7.72 0.13
CA LEU A 138 4.46 8.23 1.33
C LEU A 138 3.83 7.66 2.62
N LEU A 139 2.49 7.63 2.69
CA LEU A 139 1.77 7.02 3.81
C LEU A 139 2.11 5.54 3.97
N ASN A 140 2.19 4.81 2.86
CA ASN A 140 2.56 3.39 2.86
C ASN A 140 4.01 3.19 3.30
N LEU A 141 4.95 4.02 2.85
CA LEU A 141 6.34 3.97 3.32
C LEU A 141 6.46 4.23 4.82
N LYS A 142 5.79 5.27 5.33
CA LYS A 142 5.74 5.58 6.76
C LYS A 142 5.17 4.41 7.56
N ARG A 143 4.06 3.82 7.08
CA ARG A 143 3.43 2.66 7.71
C ARG A 143 4.35 1.44 7.73
N ILE A 144 5.06 1.15 6.63
CA ILE A 144 6.06 0.07 6.57
C ILE A 144 7.18 0.31 7.59
N GLN A 145 7.63 1.56 7.73
CA GLN A 145 8.66 1.92 8.72
C GLN A 145 8.17 1.78 10.17
N GLU A 146 6.94 2.20 10.47
CA GLU A 146 6.30 1.97 11.78
C GLU A 146 6.16 0.47 12.10
N ILE A 147 5.89 -0.35 11.08
CA ILE A 147 5.83 -1.81 11.19
C ILE A 147 7.20 -2.38 11.55
N TYR A 148 8.27 -1.90 10.88
CA TYR A 148 9.65 -2.35 11.11
C TYR A 148 10.22 -1.91 12.46
N GLU A 149 10.00 -0.67 12.87
CA GLU A 149 10.51 -0.13 14.14
C GLU A 149 9.78 -0.69 15.37
N ARG A 150 8.80 -1.60 15.19
CA ARG A 150 7.89 -2.10 16.24
C ARG A 150 7.25 -0.96 17.08
N LYS A 151 7.22 0.27 16.57
CA LYS A 151 6.57 1.44 17.20
C LYS A 151 5.06 1.50 16.94
N ASP A 152 4.52 0.51 16.23
CA ASP A 152 3.10 0.41 15.96
C ASP A 152 2.29 0.50 17.28
N LYS A 153 1.26 1.36 17.31
CA LYS A 153 0.32 1.47 18.45
C LYS A 153 -0.26 0.10 18.85
N ALA A 154 -0.33 -0.82 17.88
CA ALA A 154 -0.68 -2.23 18.06
C ALA A 154 0.27 -3.00 18.97
N TYR A 155 1.58 -2.83 18.76
CA TYR A 155 2.63 -3.47 19.56
C TYR A 155 2.71 -2.83 20.95
N GLN A 156 2.51 -1.51 21.05
CA GLN A 156 2.40 -0.87 22.37
C GLN A 156 1.18 -1.35 23.16
N ARG A 157 0.03 -1.59 22.52
CA ARG A 157 -1.13 -2.23 23.17
C ARG A 157 -0.83 -3.68 23.59
N PHE A 158 -0.07 -4.44 22.79
CA PHE A 158 0.39 -5.78 23.17
C PHE A 158 1.28 -5.74 24.43
N ILE A 159 2.30 -4.87 24.46
CA ILE A 159 3.17 -4.69 25.63
C ILE A 159 2.40 -4.22 26.85
N HIS A 160 1.40 -3.34 26.68
CA HIS A 160 0.60 -2.86 27.80
C HIS A 160 -0.28 -3.97 28.39
N LEU A 161 -0.85 -4.83 27.54
CA LEU A 161 -1.59 -6.01 27.96
C LEU A 161 -0.69 -7.06 28.63
N GLU A 162 0.52 -7.29 28.11
CA GLU A 162 1.52 -8.20 28.68
C GLU A 162 2.03 -7.73 30.06
N LYS A 163 2.34 -6.44 30.20
CA LYS A 163 2.73 -5.87 31.51
C LYS A 163 1.61 -5.97 32.55
N SER A 164 0.35 -5.76 32.15
CA SER A 164 -0.79 -5.84 33.07
C SER A 164 -1.05 -7.25 33.62
N SER A 165 -0.62 -8.31 32.92
CA SER A 165 -0.78 -9.71 33.37
C SER A 165 0.33 -10.21 34.29
N ILE A 166 1.45 -9.49 34.40
CA ILE A 166 2.56 -9.85 35.30
C ILE A 166 2.33 -9.29 36.71
N THR A 167 1.50 -8.26 36.84
CA THR A 167 1.15 -7.58 38.11
C THR A 167 -0.08 -8.14 38.83
N LEU A 168 -0.65 -9.26 38.37
CA LEU A 168 -1.89 -9.86 38.90
C LEU A 168 -1.63 -11.30 39.30
#